data_AF-A0A9W9A669-F1
#
_entry.id   AF-A0A9W9A669-F1
#
_cell.length_a   1.000
_cell.length_b   1.000
_cell.length_c   1.000
_cell.angle_alpha   90.00
_cell.angle_beta   90.00
_cell.angle_gamma   90.00
#
_symmetry.space_group_name_H-M   'P 1'
#
loop_
_entity.id
_entity.type
_entity.pdbx_description
1 polymer ?
#
loop_
_entity_poly.entity_id
_entity_poly.type
_entity_poly.pdbx_seq_one_letter_code
_entity_poly.pdbx_strand_id
1 'polypeptide(L)'
;MIKEMQDILWLMLWMNIALDSKKSKVDEDIAMYITHEVKSSKFTGEFRTTIMETLKKDAHGQFCWVECQLRELEICATPKITKTALQNLPKDLSETYEQALKQIEKKTKDQVEDARNLLLWLLYAYEPISVNQIKEILAIDIELDLIISSTLVTQGLDGIVQLAHSSVKEFLISNYEMKDILHPEWTETDILSIHNAERERTFHIFNYAVQNWPVHAKWVEDHNSGGKAQSLIKKIMGEEVSEWQRV
;
A
#
# COMPACT_ATOMS: atom_id res chain seq x y z
N MET A 1 -4.68 28.15 4.97
CA MET A 1 -5.23 27.71 3.68
C MET A 1 -4.29 27.93 2.49
N ILE A 2 -4.17 29.13 1.89
CA ILE A 2 -3.34 29.30 0.67
C ILE A 2 -1.84 29.03 0.93
N LYS A 3 -1.35 29.38 2.13
CA LYS A 3 0.05 29.19 2.53
C LYS A 3 0.40 27.71 2.77
N GLU A 4 -0.49 26.96 3.44
CA GLU A 4 -0.33 25.51 3.66
C GLU A 4 -0.43 24.70 2.36
N MET A 5 -1.30 25.13 1.44
CA MET A 5 -1.43 24.49 0.12
C MET A 5 -0.19 24.77 -0.75
N GLN A 6 0.41 25.97 -0.64
CA GLN A 6 1.70 26.27 -1.24
C GLN A 6 2.82 25.46 -0.58
N ASP A 7 2.85 25.30 0.73
CA ASP A 7 3.87 24.52 1.44
C ASP A 7 3.80 23.02 1.10
N ILE A 8 2.61 22.45 0.91
CA ILE A 8 2.42 21.07 0.42
C ILE A 8 2.85 20.95 -1.05
N LEU A 9 2.50 21.92 -1.91
CA LEU A 9 2.97 21.97 -3.30
C LEU A 9 4.50 22.14 -3.37
N TRP A 10 5.10 22.91 -2.46
CA TRP A 10 6.55 23.08 -2.33
C TRP A 10 7.22 21.81 -1.80
N LEU A 11 6.64 21.09 -0.84
CA LEU A 11 7.13 19.80 -0.36
C LEU A 11 6.99 18.70 -1.43
N MET A 12 5.90 18.71 -2.21
CA MET A 12 5.74 17.83 -3.38
C MET A 12 6.74 18.16 -4.51
N LEU A 13 7.06 19.44 -4.71
CA LEU A 13 8.10 19.88 -5.65
C LEU A 13 9.52 19.56 -5.15
N TRP A 14 9.78 19.57 -3.84
CA TRP A 14 11.10 19.25 -3.27
C TRP A 14 11.35 17.75 -3.11
N MET A 15 10.31 16.94 -3.00
CA MET A 15 10.41 15.47 -3.06
C MET A 15 10.55 14.94 -4.50
N ASN A 16 10.49 15.83 -5.48
CA ASN A 16 10.91 15.56 -6.84
C ASN A 16 12.44 15.67 -6.89
N ILE A 17 13.12 14.64 -6.36
CA ILE A 17 14.55 14.43 -6.63
C ILE A 17 14.65 14.38 -8.15
N ALA A 18 15.10 15.49 -8.75
CA ALA A 18 15.37 15.54 -10.17
C ALA A 18 16.47 14.52 -10.46
N LEU A 19 16.07 13.32 -10.89
CA LEU A 19 16.93 12.36 -11.56
C LEU A 19 17.26 12.92 -12.94
N ASP A 20 17.96 14.06 -12.99
CA ASP A 20 18.62 14.58 -14.20
C ASP A 20 19.92 13.80 -14.45
N SER A 21 19.86 12.48 -14.28
CA SER A 21 20.81 11.57 -14.90
C SER A 21 20.28 11.30 -16.30
N LYS A 22 21.02 11.74 -17.33
CA LYS A 22 20.75 11.39 -18.73
C LYS A 22 20.31 9.93 -18.82
N LYS A 23 19.18 9.66 -19.48
CA LYS A 23 18.56 8.32 -19.61
C LYS A 23 19.57 7.17 -19.82
N SER A 24 20.62 7.42 -20.61
CA SER A 24 21.70 6.44 -20.86
C SER A 24 22.44 5.99 -19.60
N LYS A 25 22.66 6.88 -18.62
CA LYS A 25 23.34 6.55 -17.37
C LYS A 25 22.46 5.72 -16.44
N VAL A 26 21.16 6.00 -16.41
CA VAL A 26 20.19 5.21 -15.63
C VAL A 26 20.14 3.78 -16.16
N ASP A 27 20.05 3.60 -17.47
CA ASP A 27 20.00 2.26 -18.09
C ASP A 27 21.31 1.48 -17.86
N GLU A 28 22.47 2.16 -17.83
CA GLU A 28 23.76 1.56 -17.46
C GLU A 28 23.79 1.10 -15.99
N ASP A 29 23.33 1.95 -15.06
CA ASP A 29 23.27 1.62 -13.64
C ASP A 29 22.29 0.46 -13.37
N ILE A 30 21.15 0.43 -14.07
CA ILE A 30 20.20 -0.69 -14.03
C ILE A 30 20.86 -1.97 -14.57
N ALA A 31 21.58 -1.90 -15.69
CA ALA A 31 22.24 -3.07 -16.26
C ALA A 31 23.32 -3.63 -15.32
N MET A 32 24.04 -2.76 -14.60
CA MET A 32 24.99 -3.17 -13.56
C MET A 32 24.27 -3.83 -12.37
N TYR A 33 23.18 -3.23 -11.88
CA TYR A 33 22.34 -3.78 -10.83
C TYR A 33 21.79 -5.17 -11.19
N ILE A 34 21.15 -5.34 -12.35
CA ILE A 34 20.65 -6.64 -12.84
C ILE A 34 21.78 -7.67 -12.87
N THR A 35 22.96 -7.26 -13.37
CA THR A 35 24.10 -8.17 -13.47
C THR A 35 24.57 -8.63 -12.09
N HIS A 36 24.55 -7.75 -11.09
CA HIS A 36 24.88 -8.05 -9.71
C HIS A 36 23.86 -9.01 -9.08
N GLU A 37 22.56 -8.68 -9.09
CA GLU A 37 21.51 -9.48 -8.45
C GLU A 37 21.35 -10.87 -9.10
N VAL A 38 21.41 -10.94 -10.42
CA VAL A 38 21.29 -12.23 -11.12
C VAL A 38 22.56 -13.08 -10.94
N LYS A 39 23.69 -12.49 -10.53
CA LYS A 39 24.91 -13.20 -10.14
C LYS A 39 24.85 -13.77 -8.73
N SER A 40 24.24 -13.05 -7.79
CA SER A 40 24.10 -13.44 -6.39
C SER A 40 22.93 -14.41 -6.13
N SER A 41 21.98 -14.49 -7.05
CA SER A 41 20.79 -15.37 -6.93
C SER A 41 21.06 -16.83 -7.32
N LYS A 42 20.01 -17.66 -7.15
CA LYS A 42 20.02 -19.11 -7.47
C LYS A 42 19.96 -19.43 -8.98
N PHE A 43 19.82 -18.44 -9.85
CA PHE A 43 19.63 -18.69 -11.29
C PHE A 43 20.92 -19.22 -11.94
N THR A 44 20.81 -20.30 -12.72
CA THR A 44 21.97 -20.97 -13.35
C THR A 44 21.76 -21.21 -14.85
N GLY A 45 22.86 -21.35 -15.58
CA GLY A 45 22.86 -21.76 -16.98
C GLY A 45 22.12 -20.78 -17.90
N GLU A 46 21.36 -21.32 -18.85
CA GLU A 46 20.62 -20.55 -19.86
C GLU A 46 19.61 -19.57 -19.22
N PHE A 47 18.92 -19.98 -18.15
CA PHE A 47 17.95 -19.12 -17.46
C PHE A 47 18.57 -17.83 -16.95
N ARG A 48 19.80 -17.92 -16.41
CA ARG A 48 20.51 -16.75 -15.90
C ARG A 48 20.76 -15.72 -17.01
N THR A 49 21.20 -16.19 -18.17
CA THR A 49 21.43 -15.35 -19.35
C THR A 49 20.12 -14.74 -19.84
N THR A 50 19.07 -15.56 -20.00
CA THR A 50 17.76 -15.08 -20.44
C THR A 50 17.18 -14.02 -19.50
N ILE A 51 17.23 -14.24 -18.18
CA ILE A 51 16.76 -13.25 -17.18
C ILE A 51 17.53 -11.93 -17.33
N MET A 52 18.87 -11.99 -17.40
CA MET A 52 19.68 -10.77 -17.56
C MET A 52 19.33 -10.01 -18.85
N GLU A 53 19.19 -10.70 -19.98
CA GLU A 53 18.91 -10.08 -21.27
C GLU A 53 17.51 -9.47 -21.32
N THR A 54 16.49 -10.22 -20.86
CA THR A 54 15.11 -9.75 -20.82
C THR A 54 14.96 -8.53 -19.92
N LEU A 55 15.45 -8.59 -18.69
CA LEU A 55 15.29 -7.49 -17.74
C LEU A 55 16.05 -6.23 -18.19
N LYS A 56 17.25 -6.36 -18.78
CA LYS A 56 18.01 -5.21 -19.29
C LYS A 56 17.29 -4.51 -20.44
N LYS A 57 16.61 -5.29 -21.30
CA LYS A 57 15.88 -4.78 -22.44
C LYS A 57 14.62 -4.03 -22.02
N ASP A 58 13.89 -4.59 -21.05
CA ASP A 58 12.52 -4.16 -20.72
C ASP A 58 12.46 -3.23 -19.49
N ALA A 59 13.58 -2.98 -18.80
CA ALA A 59 13.61 -2.13 -17.60
C ALA A 59 13.21 -0.67 -17.84
N HIS A 60 13.52 -0.11 -19.02
CA HIS A 60 13.13 1.25 -19.42
C HIS A 60 13.34 2.36 -18.36
N GLY A 61 14.46 2.33 -17.63
CA GLY A 61 14.75 3.29 -16.57
C GLY A 61 14.07 3.04 -15.22
N GLN A 62 13.39 1.91 -15.03
CA GLN A 62 12.59 1.59 -13.84
C GLN A 62 13.28 0.55 -12.94
N PHE A 63 14.09 0.99 -11.98
CA PHE A 63 14.70 0.10 -10.98
C PHE A 63 13.65 -0.72 -10.21
N CYS A 64 12.56 -0.10 -9.76
CA CYS A 64 11.52 -0.79 -9.01
C CYS A 64 10.85 -1.89 -9.85
N TRP A 65 10.73 -1.69 -11.18
CA TRP A 65 10.18 -2.73 -12.06
C TRP A 65 11.11 -3.94 -12.09
N VAL A 66 12.42 -3.70 -12.25
CA VAL A 66 13.44 -4.76 -12.23
C VAL A 66 13.43 -5.50 -10.89
N GLU A 67 13.37 -4.78 -9.78
CA GLU A 67 13.30 -5.38 -8.45
C GLU A 67 12.07 -6.27 -8.28
N CYS A 68 10.88 -5.78 -8.71
CA CYS A 68 9.66 -6.58 -8.70
C CYS A 68 9.83 -7.87 -9.51
N GLN A 69 10.36 -7.78 -10.74
CA GLN A 69 10.53 -8.95 -11.59
C GLN A 69 11.53 -9.94 -11.01
N LEU A 70 12.65 -9.47 -10.44
CA LEU A 70 13.64 -10.33 -9.81
C LEU A 70 13.03 -11.09 -8.64
N ARG A 71 12.27 -10.42 -7.77
CA ARG A 71 11.61 -11.04 -6.61
C ARG A 71 10.60 -12.10 -7.02
N GLU A 72 9.77 -11.82 -8.03
CA GLU A 72 8.80 -12.79 -8.57
C GLU A 72 9.50 -14.01 -9.18
N LEU A 73 10.59 -13.79 -9.92
CA LEU A 73 11.39 -14.86 -10.50
C LEU A 73 12.09 -15.70 -9.43
N GLU A 74 12.47 -15.11 -8.29
CA GLU A 74 13.07 -15.84 -7.17
C GLU A 74 12.09 -16.78 -6.48
N ILE A 75 10.79 -16.45 -6.46
CA ILE A 75 9.74 -17.32 -5.91
C ILE A 75 9.46 -18.52 -6.83
N CYS A 76 9.80 -18.43 -8.12
CA CYS A 76 9.59 -19.51 -9.07
C CYS A 76 10.35 -20.79 -8.67
N ALA A 77 9.60 -21.85 -8.36
CA ALA A 77 10.17 -23.11 -7.86
C ALA A 77 10.70 -24.04 -8.96
N THR A 78 10.30 -23.85 -10.23
CA THR A 78 10.70 -24.74 -11.33
C THR A 78 11.12 -23.97 -12.58
N PRO A 79 11.98 -24.56 -13.44
CA PRO A 79 12.34 -24.01 -14.75
C PRO A 79 11.12 -23.68 -15.62
N LYS A 80 10.08 -24.53 -15.58
CA LYS A 80 8.85 -24.32 -16.35
C LYS A 80 8.10 -23.06 -15.89
N ILE A 81 7.93 -22.90 -14.57
CA ILE A 81 7.26 -21.72 -13.99
C ILE A 81 8.06 -20.47 -14.30
N THR A 82 9.39 -20.52 -14.15
CA THR A 82 10.30 -19.39 -14.46
C THR A 82 10.17 -18.97 -15.92
N LYS A 83 10.13 -19.93 -16.87
CA LYS A 83 9.93 -19.63 -18.29
C LYS A 83 8.58 -18.97 -18.56
N THR A 84 7.52 -19.43 -17.91
CA THR A 84 6.19 -18.81 -18.03
C THR A 84 6.18 -17.41 -17.43
N ALA A 85 6.83 -17.18 -16.29
CA ALA A 85 6.95 -15.84 -15.70
C ALA A 85 7.68 -14.87 -16.64
N LEU A 86 8.82 -15.30 -17.22
CA LEU A 86 9.56 -14.50 -18.21
C LEU A 86 8.77 -14.18 -19.49
N GLN A 87 7.80 -15.02 -19.86
CA GLN A 87 6.93 -14.77 -21.01
C GLN A 87 5.77 -13.82 -20.70
N ASN A 88 5.45 -13.61 -19.42
CA ASN A 88 4.32 -12.80 -18.96
C ASN A 88 4.77 -11.65 -18.07
N LEU A 89 6.00 -11.14 -18.29
CA LEU A 89 6.47 -9.97 -17.56
C LEU A 89 5.54 -8.77 -17.87
N PRO A 90 5.17 -8.00 -16.86
CA PRO A 90 4.42 -6.77 -17.04
C PRO A 90 5.25 -5.76 -17.84
N LYS A 91 4.61 -4.96 -18.69
CA LYS A 91 5.30 -3.97 -19.54
C LYS A 91 5.93 -2.81 -18.75
N ASP A 92 5.38 -2.50 -17.59
CA ASP A 92 5.75 -1.37 -16.74
C ASP A 92 5.27 -1.57 -15.29
N LEU A 93 5.57 -0.61 -14.42
CA LEU A 93 5.12 -0.62 -13.02
C LEU A 93 3.59 -0.65 -12.88
N SER A 94 2.84 0.04 -13.73
CA SER A 94 1.37 0.05 -13.66
C SER A 94 0.81 -1.35 -13.88
N GLU A 95 1.26 -2.05 -14.92
CA GLU A 95 0.86 -3.44 -15.15
C GLU A 95 1.36 -4.37 -14.05
N THR A 96 2.53 -4.10 -13.47
CA THR A 96 3.04 -4.85 -12.30
C THR A 96 2.07 -4.74 -11.12
N TYR A 97 1.59 -3.55 -10.81
CA TYR A 97 0.62 -3.32 -9.74
C TYR A 97 -0.76 -3.90 -10.06
N GLU A 98 -1.23 -3.78 -11.31
CA GLU A 98 -2.47 -4.44 -11.75
C GLU A 98 -2.40 -5.96 -11.59
N GLN A 99 -1.29 -6.59 -11.97
CA GLN A 99 -1.10 -8.02 -11.81
C GLN A 99 -1.13 -8.40 -10.32
N ALA A 100 -0.44 -7.65 -9.46
CA ALA A 100 -0.46 -7.88 -8.00
C ALA A 100 -1.88 -7.78 -7.41
N LEU A 101 -2.65 -6.76 -7.80
CA LEU A 101 -4.05 -6.60 -7.40
C LEU A 101 -4.93 -7.75 -7.92
N LYS A 102 -4.76 -8.17 -9.18
CA LYS A 102 -5.48 -9.33 -9.74
C LYS A 102 -5.17 -10.65 -9.03
N GLN A 103 -3.99 -10.80 -8.41
CA GLN A 103 -3.71 -11.99 -7.59
C GLN A 103 -4.50 -11.95 -6.28
N ILE A 104 -4.72 -10.77 -5.70
CA ILE A 104 -5.57 -10.60 -4.52
C ILE A 104 -7.02 -10.99 -4.88
N GLU A 105 -7.54 -10.53 -6.01
CA GLU A 105 -8.92 -10.82 -6.47
C GLU A 105 -9.23 -12.32 -6.65
N LYS A 106 -8.21 -13.18 -6.78
CA LYS A 106 -8.37 -14.63 -6.88
C LYS A 106 -8.46 -15.34 -5.53
N LYS A 107 -8.26 -14.62 -4.43
CA LYS A 107 -8.30 -15.14 -3.05
C LYS A 107 -9.76 -15.28 -2.56
N THR A 108 -9.94 -15.70 -1.31
CA THR A 108 -11.28 -15.73 -0.69
C THR A 108 -11.83 -14.32 -0.55
N LYS A 109 -13.15 -14.18 -0.42
CA LYS A 109 -13.80 -12.86 -0.23
C LYS A 109 -13.22 -12.10 0.97
N ASP A 110 -13.03 -12.81 2.08
CA ASP A 110 -12.48 -12.21 3.31
C ASP A 110 -11.05 -11.71 3.09
N GLN A 111 -10.19 -12.47 2.40
CA GLN A 111 -8.82 -12.05 2.09
C GLN A 111 -8.75 -10.87 1.12
N VAL A 112 -9.70 -10.78 0.18
CA VAL A 112 -9.83 -9.63 -0.72
C VAL A 112 -10.19 -8.39 0.08
N GLU A 113 -11.12 -8.52 1.02
CA GLU A 113 -11.57 -7.44 1.90
C GLU A 113 -10.45 -6.99 2.84
N ASP A 114 -9.70 -7.92 3.44
CA ASP A 114 -8.55 -7.62 4.29
C ASP A 114 -7.47 -6.84 3.53
N ALA A 115 -7.15 -7.28 2.31
CA ALA A 115 -6.15 -6.61 1.48
C ALA A 115 -6.61 -5.22 1.04
N ARG A 116 -7.91 -5.05 0.74
CA ARG A 116 -8.50 -3.74 0.45
C ARG A 116 -8.39 -2.82 1.66
N ASN A 117 -8.85 -3.26 2.83
CA ASN A 117 -8.78 -2.48 4.06
C ASN A 117 -7.35 -2.09 4.39
N LEU A 118 -6.39 -3.02 4.28
CA LEU A 118 -4.97 -2.70 4.45
C LEU A 118 -4.49 -1.58 3.53
N LEU A 119 -4.74 -1.69 2.22
CA LEU A 119 -4.33 -0.68 1.26
C LEU A 119 -4.94 0.69 1.57
N LEU A 120 -6.19 0.71 2.00
CA LEU A 120 -6.91 1.93 2.38
C LEU A 120 -6.30 2.58 3.62
N TRP A 121 -6.05 1.80 4.67
CA TRP A 121 -5.36 2.29 5.85
C TRP A 121 -4.00 2.88 5.49
N LEU A 122 -3.20 2.22 4.65
CA LEU A 122 -1.89 2.74 4.25
C LEU A 122 -1.95 3.98 3.34
N LEU A 123 -3.02 4.17 2.58
CA LEU A 123 -3.20 5.34 1.72
C LEU A 123 -3.53 6.61 2.50
N TYR A 124 -4.36 6.47 3.54
CA TYR A 124 -5.01 7.58 4.25
C TYR A 124 -4.59 7.71 5.71
N ALA A 125 -3.74 6.83 6.23
CA ALA A 125 -3.19 6.99 7.56
C ALA A 125 -2.57 8.38 7.72
N TYR A 126 -2.92 9.05 8.82
CA TYR A 126 -2.31 10.33 9.17
C TYR A 126 -0.89 10.14 9.71
N GLU A 127 -0.64 9.00 10.37
CA GLU A 127 0.66 8.61 10.94
C GLU A 127 1.01 7.18 10.52
N PRO A 128 2.30 6.79 10.55
CA PRO A 128 2.72 5.43 10.23
C PRO A 128 2.00 4.38 11.08
N ILE A 129 1.53 3.30 10.45
CA ILE A 129 0.80 2.22 11.12
C ILE A 129 1.73 1.02 11.32
N SER A 130 1.74 0.47 12.54
CA SER A 130 2.50 -0.74 12.86
C SER A 130 1.77 -2.02 12.44
N VAL A 131 2.51 -3.11 12.25
CA VAL A 131 1.95 -4.43 11.93
C VAL A 131 0.96 -4.91 12.99
N ASN A 132 1.18 -4.58 14.28
CA ASN A 132 0.26 -4.93 15.35
C ASN A 132 -1.07 -4.19 15.21
N GLN A 133 -1.02 -2.89 14.90
CA GLN A 133 -2.23 -2.11 14.62
C GLN A 133 -2.99 -2.64 13.40
N ILE A 134 -2.29 -3.02 12.33
CA ILE A 134 -2.93 -3.64 11.16
C ILE A 134 -3.61 -4.96 11.53
N LYS A 135 -2.96 -5.82 12.31
CA LYS A 135 -3.55 -7.09 12.77
C LYS A 135 -4.82 -6.86 13.59
N GLU A 136 -4.81 -5.85 14.46
CA GLU A 136 -5.98 -5.44 15.24
C GLU A 136 -7.11 -4.90 14.35
N ILE A 137 -6.80 -4.02 13.40
CA ILE A 137 -7.76 -3.44 12.43
C ILE A 137 -8.46 -4.55 11.65
N LEU A 138 -7.68 -5.49 11.11
CA LEU A 138 -8.18 -6.54 10.23
C LEU A 138 -8.72 -7.75 11.02
N ALA A 139 -8.55 -7.78 12.35
CA ALA A 139 -8.87 -8.92 13.20
C ALA A 139 -8.23 -10.24 12.72
N ILE A 140 -6.99 -10.15 12.23
CA ILE A 140 -6.22 -11.27 11.68
C ILE A 140 -5.04 -11.63 12.59
N ASP A 141 -4.65 -12.91 12.58
CA ASP A 141 -3.38 -13.37 13.18
C ASP A 141 -2.41 -13.96 12.14
N ILE A 142 -2.74 -13.84 10.84
CA ILE A 142 -1.90 -14.33 9.75
C ILE A 142 -0.85 -13.28 9.32
N GLU A 143 0.19 -13.74 8.63
CA GLU A 143 1.24 -12.88 8.10
C GLU A 143 0.74 -12.02 6.93
N LEU A 144 1.24 -10.78 6.85
CA LEU A 144 0.83 -9.81 5.81
C LEU A 144 1.11 -10.31 4.40
N ASP A 145 2.19 -11.05 4.20
CA ASP A 145 2.58 -11.62 2.90
C ASP A 145 1.55 -12.63 2.36
N LEU A 146 0.71 -13.20 3.25
CA LEU A 146 -0.40 -14.08 2.86
C LEU A 146 -1.63 -13.30 2.40
N ILE A 147 -1.73 -12.02 2.75
CA ILE A 147 -2.86 -11.14 2.40
C ILE A 147 -2.50 -10.36 1.14
N ILE A 148 -1.36 -9.67 1.15
CA ILE A 148 -0.95 -8.76 0.10
C ILE A 148 0.48 -9.02 -0.35
N SER A 149 0.75 -8.83 -1.64
CA SER A 149 2.10 -9.00 -2.17
C SER A 149 3.05 -7.92 -1.65
N SER A 150 4.30 -8.32 -1.41
CA SER A 150 5.43 -7.43 -1.11
C SER A 150 5.70 -6.37 -2.20
N THR A 151 5.14 -6.55 -3.40
CA THR A 151 5.11 -5.57 -4.49
C THR A 151 4.29 -4.33 -4.15
N LEU A 152 3.25 -4.46 -3.33
CA LEU A 152 2.33 -3.38 -2.97
C LEU A 152 2.60 -2.84 -1.57
N VAL A 153 2.92 -3.71 -0.62
CA VAL A 153 3.09 -3.38 0.80
C VAL A 153 4.39 -3.97 1.33
N THR A 154 5.09 -3.27 2.20
CA THR A 154 6.28 -3.78 2.88
C THR A 154 6.20 -3.50 4.38
N GLN A 155 6.85 -4.37 5.16
CA GLN A 155 7.02 -4.18 6.59
C GLN A 155 8.49 -3.85 6.88
N GLY A 156 8.74 -2.70 7.50
CA GLY A 156 10.05 -2.28 7.97
C GLY A 156 10.53 -3.10 9.17
N LEU A 157 11.84 -3.02 9.44
CA LEU A 157 12.45 -3.68 10.62
C LEU A 157 11.94 -3.11 11.95
N ASP A 158 11.42 -1.89 11.93
CA ASP A 158 10.74 -1.22 13.03
C ASP A 158 9.29 -1.71 13.24
N GLY A 159 8.81 -2.63 12.40
CA GLY A 159 7.45 -3.14 12.43
C GLY A 159 6.42 -2.20 11.81
N ILE A 160 6.85 -1.12 11.15
CA ILE A 160 5.96 -0.22 10.42
C ILE A 160 5.59 -0.83 9.08
N VAL A 161 4.30 -0.78 8.74
CA VAL A 161 3.76 -1.24 7.47
C VAL A 161 3.54 -0.02 6.57
N GLN A 162 4.01 -0.10 5.34
CA GLN A 162 3.91 0.99 4.36
C GLN A 162 3.72 0.45 2.95
N LEU A 163 3.28 1.32 2.04
CA LEU A 163 3.31 0.98 0.62
C LEU A 163 4.76 0.74 0.18
N ALA A 164 4.98 -0.29 -0.63
CA ALA A 164 6.33 -0.74 -1.00
C ALA A 164 7.15 0.34 -1.71
N HIS A 165 6.48 1.24 -2.46
CA HIS A 165 7.11 2.36 -3.12
C HIS A 165 6.12 3.52 -3.31
N SER A 166 6.62 4.76 -3.42
CA SER A 166 5.78 5.96 -3.63
C SER A 166 4.90 5.85 -4.88
N SER A 167 5.40 5.22 -5.95
CA SER A 167 4.62 5.00 -7.18
C SER A 167 3.41 4.07 -6.98
N VAL A 168 3.41 3.22 -5.95
CA VAL A 168 2.22 2.40 -5.62
C VAL A 168 1.09 3.32 -5.18
N LYS A 169 1.40 4.32 -4.35
CA LYS A 169 0.42 5.33 -3.91
C LYS A 169 -0.15 6.10 -5.11
N GLU A 170 0.72 6.58 -5.99
CA GLU A 170 0.32 7.30 -7.21
C GLU A 170 -0.57 6.45 -8.11
N PHE A 171 -0.20 5.19 -8.32
CA PHE A 171 -0.99 4.23 -9.10
C PHE A 171 -2.37 3.99 -8.47
N LEU A 172 -2.44 3.71 -7.17
CA LEU A 172 -3.71 3.44 -6.47
C LEU A 172 -4.65 4.64 -6.52
N ILE A 173 -4.11 5.86 -6.36
CA ILE A 173 -4.89 7.11 -6.47
C ILE A 173 -5.40 7.34 -7.89
N SER A 174 -4.61 6.98 -8.91
CA SER A 174 -4.92 7.30 -10.31
C SER A 174 -5.84 6.27 -10.99
N ASN A 175 -5.71 4.98 -10.65
CA ASN A 175 -6.25 3.88 -11.45
C ASN A 175 -7.25 2.99 -10.72
N TYR A 176 -7.15 2.87 -9.40
CA TYR A 176 -8.16 2.11 -8.65
C TYR A 176 -9.36 3.04 -8.50
N GLU A 177 -10.57 2.56 -8.79
CA GLU A 177 -11.81 3.35 -8.67
C GLU A 177 -12.10 3.71 -7.20
N MET A 178 -11.28 4.61 -6.65
CA MET A 178 -11.38 5.20 -5.31
C MET A 178 -12.71 5.92 -5.13
N LYS A 179 -13.44 6.22 -6.22
CA LYS A 179 -14.76 6.84 -6.19
C LYS A 179 -15.84 5.93 -5.61
N ASP A 180 -15.74 4.62 -5.80
CA ASP A 180 -16.70 3.66 -5.24
C ASP A 180 -16.28 3.17 -3.85
N ILE A 181 -15.01 3.39 -3.48
CA ILE A 181 -14.44 2.99 -2.19
C ILE A 181 -14.58 4.10 -1.15
N LEU A 182 -14.51 5.37 -1.55
CA LEU A 182 -14.87 6.54 -0.72
C LEU A 182 -16.39 6.67 -0.49
N HIS A 183 -17.16 5.60 -0.77
CA HIS A 183 -18.54 5.52 -0.33
C HIS A 183 -18.55 5.63 1.21
N PRO A 184 -19.57 6.26 1.84
CA PRO A 184 -19.66 6.57 3.27
C PRO A 184 -19.45 5.41 4.27
N GLU A 185 -19.11 4.20 3.85
CA GLU A 185 -18.83 3.02 4.67
C GLU A 185 -17.51 3.10 5.45
N TRP A 186 -16.60 4.03 5.11
CA TRP A 186 -15.46 4.39 5.97
C TRP A 186 -15.92 4.96 7.31
N THR A 187 -17.06 5.67 7.29
CA THR A 187 -17.64 6.14 8.55
C THR A 187 -18.10 4.98 9.40
N GLU A 188 -18.46 3.83 8.84
CA GLU A 188 -18.85 2.66 9.62
C GLU A 188 -17.66 1.79 10.01
N THR A 189 -16.67 1.56 9.15
CA THR A 189 -15.52 0.69 9.46
C THR A 189 -14.53 1.33 10.43
N ASP A 190 -14.22 2.63 10.31
CA ASP A 190 -13.42 3.33 11.33
C ASP A 190 -14.18 3.34 12.67
N ILE A 191 -15.48 3.63 12.64
CA ILE A 191 -16.33 3.69 13.85
C ILE A 191 -16.56 2.31 14.46
N LEU A 192 -16.77 1.25 13.67
CA LEU A 192 -16.94 -0.12 14.16
C LEU A 192 -15.62 -0.68 14.67
N SER A 193 -14.50 -0.37 14.02
CA SER A 193 -13.16 -0.76 14.52
C SER A 193 -12.84 -0.04 15.82
N ILE A 194 -13.17 1.26 15.92
CA ILE A 194 -13.06 2.06 17.16
C ILE A 194 -14.00 1.53 18.24
N HIS A 195 -15.28 1.28 17.92
CA HIS A 195 -16.29 0.80 18.85
C HIS A 195 -15.99 -0.63 19.36
N ASN A 196 -15.48 -1.50 18.49
CA ASN A 196 -15.01 -2.83 18.88
C ASN A 196 -13.73 -2.74 19.73
N ALA A 197 -12.81 -1.81 19.43
CA ALA A 197 -11.61 -1.59 20.23
C ALA A 197 -11.89 -0.94 21.59
N GLU A 198 -12.89 -0.07 21.69
CA GLU A 198 -13.36 0.57 22.94
C GLU A 198 -13.82 -0.45 23.99
N ARG A 199 -14.42 -1.56 23.54
CA ARG A 199 -14.87 -2.64 24.41
C ARG A 199 -13.75 -3.35 25.16
N GLU A 200 -12.52 -3.30 24.63
CA GLU A 200 -11.39 -4.05 25.21
C GLU A 200 -10.26 -3.15 25.74
N ARG A 201 -10.22 -1.85 25.43
CA ARG A 201 -9.25 -0.83 25.97
C ARG A 201 -7.76 -1.23 25.97
N THR A 202 -7.38 -2.29 25.26
CA THR A 202 -6.02 -2.86 25.27
C THR A 202 -5.32 -2.81 23.90
N PHE A 203 -5.97 -2.29 22.87
CA PHE A 203 -5.47 -2.33 21.49
C PHE A 203 -4.65 -1.08 21.12
N HIS A 204 -3.57 -1.29 20.36
CA HIS A 204 -2.70 -0.22 19.87
C HIS A 204 -3.40 0.72 18.87
N ILE A 205 -4.39 0.21 18.11
CA ILE A 205 -5.15 1.03 17.16
C ILE A 205 -6.08 2.03 17.86
N PHE A 206 -6.54 1.70 19.07
CA PHE A 206 -7.42 2.58 19.85
C PHE A 206 -6.76 3.95 20.10
N ASN A 207 -5.49 3.96 20.49
CA ASN A 207 -4.76 5.21 20.72
C ASN A 207 -4.62 6.06 19.45
N TYR A 208 -4.30 5.41 18.32
CA TYR A 208 -4.22 6.10 17.02
C TYR A 208 -5.57 6.72 16.67
N ALA A 209 -6.66 5.98 16.83
CA ALA A 209 -7.99 6.47 16.50
C ALA A 209 -8.40 7.66 17.38
N VAL A 210 -8.21 7.57 18.71
CA VAL A 210 -8.52 8.66 19.64
C VAL A 210 -7.76 9.94 19.28
N GLN A 211 -6.51 9.82 18.83
CA GLN A 211 -5.68 10.98 18.48
C GLN A 211 -6.03 11.56 17.10
N ASN A 212 -6.33 10.70 16.13
CA ASN A 212 -6.39 11.09 14.71
C ASN A 212 -7.82 11.17 14.14
N TRP A 213 -8.86 10.73 14.86
CA TRP A 213 -10.25 10.80 14.39
C TRP A 213 -10.70 12.20 13.95
N PRO A 214 -10.32 13.33 14.60
CA PRO A 214 -10.79 14.65 14.17
C PRO A 214 -10.25 15.02 12.78
N VAL A 215 -9.05 14.54 12.45
CA VAL A 215 -8.40 14.77 11.15
C VAL A 215 -9.12 13.96 10.07
N HIS A 216 -9.39 12.68 10.34
CA HIS A 216 -10.16 11.80 9.45
C HIS A 216 -11.58 12.34 9.21
N ALA A 217 -12.28 12.74 10.28
CA ALA A 217 -13.63 13.31 10.18
C ALA A 217 -13.65 14.58 9.32
N LYS A 218 -12.69 15.50 9.52
CA LYS A 218 -12.57 16.72 8.71
C LYS A 218 -12.29 16.42 7.24
N TRP A 219 -11.39 15.47 6.96
CA TRP A 219 -11.08 15.07 5.59
C TRP A 219 -12.31 14.53 4.86
N VAL A 220 -13.14 13.74 5.54
CA VAL A 220 -14.43 13.25 5.01
C VAL A 220 -15.43 14.39 4.80
N GLU A 221 -15.52 15.36 5.70
CA GLU A 221 -16.42 16.53 5.56
C GLU A 221 -16.06 17.39 4.35
N ASP A 222 -14.76 17.60 4.10
CA ASP A 222 -14.27 18.40 2.97
C ASP A 222 -14.55 17.71 1.61
N HIS A 223 -14.76 16.39 1.59
CA HIS A 223 -14.92 15.59 0.37
C HIS A 223 -16.30 14.92 0.20
N ASN A 224 -17.19 14.97 1.21
CA ASN A 224 -18.51 14.35 1.18
C ASN A 224 -19.64 15.40 1.28
N SER A 225 -20.43 15.55 0.21
CA SER A 225 -21.46 16.58 0.06
C SER A 225 -22.75 16.36 0.89
N GLY A 226 -22.72 15.55 1.95
CA GLY A 226 -23.95 15.03 2.58
C GLY A 226 -23.98 14.77 4.09
N GLY A 227 -23.03 15.22 4.91
CA GLY A 227 -23.16 15.26 6.39
C GLY A 227 -23.37 13.91 7.12
N LYS A 228 -23.25 12.76 6.44
CA LYS A 228 -23.48 11.43 7.01
C LYS A 228 -22.53 11.09 8.16
N ALA A 229 -21.26 11.51 8.06
CA ALA A 229 -20.28 11.35 9.14
C ALA A 229 -20.74 12.02 10.44
N GLN A 230 -21.27 13.24 10.37
CA GLN A 230 -21.82 13.95 11.54
C GLN A 230 -23.01 13.22 12.15
N SER A 231 -23.86 12.59 11.34
CA SER A 231 -25.00 11.81 11.84
C SER A 231 -24.58 10.54 12.58
N LEU A 232 -23.51 9.87 12.13
CA LEU A 232 -22.95 8.70 12.79
C LEU A 232 -22.21 9.11 14.08
N ILE A 233 -21.36 10.14 14.01
CA ILE A 233 -20.67 10.73 15.17
C ILE A 233 -21.68 11.12 16.26
N LYS A 234 -22.79 11.78 15.88
CA LYS A 234 -23.84 12.18 16.82
C LYS A 234 -24.61 11.00 17.41
N LYS A 235 -24.70 9.87 16.70
CA LYS A 235 -25.32 8.63 17.18
C LYS A 235 -24.42 7.93 18.22
N ILE A 236 -23.12 7.84 17.95
CA ILE A 236 -22.14 7.21 18.86
C ILE A 236 -21.91 8.07 20.10
N MET A 237 -21.64 9.36 19.90
CA MET A 237 -21.47 10.33 20.99
C MET A 237 -22.79 10.59 21.73
N GLY A 238 -23.94 10.28 21.13
CA GLY A 238 -25.26 10.43 21.74
C GLY A 238 -25.62 9.31 22.72
N GLU A 239 -25.02 8.11 22.58
CA GLU A 239 -25.27 6.98 23.47
C GLU A 239 -24.40 7.05 24.75
N GLU A 240 -23.17 7.57 24.70
CA GLU A 240 -22.27 7.61 25.87
C GLU A 240 -22.30 8.90 26.71
N VAL A 241 -22.77 10.05 26.19
CA VAL A 241 -22.71 11.33 26.95
C VAL A 241 -23.65 11.36 28.17
N SER A 242 -24.56 10.40 28.30
CA SER A 242 -25.45 10.33 29.47
C SER A 242 -24.77 9.86 30.78
N GLU A 243 -23.59 9.24 30.71
CA GLU A 243 -22.83 8.82 31.91
C GLU A 243 -21.71 9.79 32.33
N TRP A 244 -21.19 10.62 31.42
CA TRP A 244 -20.12 11.58 31.74
C TRP A 244 -20.60 12.87 32.43
N GLN A 245 -21.91 13.09 32.52
CA GLN A 245 -22.49 14.25 33.23
C GLN A 245 -22.86 13.96 34.70
N ARG A 246 -22.41 12.83 35.28
CA ARG A 246 -22.76 12.44 36.65
C ARG A 246 -21.60 12.33 37.66
N VAL A 247 -20.45 12.92 37.39
CA VAL A 247 -19.37 13.11 38.39
C VAL A 247 -18.88 14.55 38.39
#